data_AF-A0AB39U5F8-F1
#
_entry.id   AF-A0AB39U5F8-F1
#
_cell.length_a   1.000
_cell.length_b   1.000
_cell.length_c   1.000
_cell.angle_alpha   90.00
_cell.angle_beta   90.00
_cell.angle_gamma   90.00
#
_symmetry.space_group_name_H-M   'P 1'
#
loop_
_entity.id
_entity.type
_entity.pdbx_description
1 polymer ?
#
loop_
_entity_poly.entity_id
_entity_poly.type
_entity_poly.pdbx_seq_one_letter_code
_entity_poly.pdbx_strand_id
1 'polypeptide(L)'
;MSCCPAPEYQYYEQSDIDKIIETYRNRVDVDKYAHVATLKEIEDNDFNLNIPRYVDTFEAEPPIDIDGVNRQLKQDNAEIADLEAKINEQLRILGVEV
;
A
#
# COMPACT_ATOMS: atom_id res chain seq x y z
N MET A 1 -27.64 -8.92 -25.12
CA MET A 1 -27.44 -7.86 -24.12
C MET A 1 -26.87 -8.52 -22.88
N SER A 2 -25.53 -8.58 -22.78
CA SER A 2 -24.86 -9.00 -21.55
C SER A 2 -24.90 -7.79 -20.62
N CYS A 3 -25.68 -7.88 -19.54
CA CYS A 3 -25.68 -6.81 -18.52
C CYS A 3 -24.29 -6.74 -17.90
N CYS A 4 -23.71 -5.55 -17.85
CA CYS A 4 -22.57 -5.28 -16.96
C CYS A 4 -22.98 -5.62 -15.52
N PRO A 5 -22.14 -6.31 -14.74
CA PRO A 5 -22.41 -6.53 -13.33
C PRO A 5 -22.48 -5.18 -12.60
N ALA A 6 -23.42 -5.06 -11.66
CA ALA A 6 -23.45 -3.91 -10.75
C ALA A 6 -22.16 -3.89 -9.92
N PRO A 7 -21.62 -2.70 -9.59
CA PRO A 7 -20.48 -2.63 -8.69
C PRO A 7 -20.86 -3.24 -7.33
N GLU A 8 -19.97 -4.06 -6.78
CA GLU A 8 -20.10 -4.56 -5.42
C GLU A 8 -19.88 -3.39 -4.45
N TYR A 9 -20.90 -3.05 -3.67
CA TYR A 9 -20.80 -2.05 -2.62
C TYR A 9 -20.37 -2.72 -1.32
N GLN A 10 -19.33 -2.20 -0.68
CA GLN A 10 -19.00 -2.56 0.68
C GLN A 10 -19.98 -1.87 1.64
N TYR A 11 -20.67 -2.66 2.45
CA TYR A 11 -21.55 -2.16 3.51
C TYR A 11 -20.77 -2.01 4.80
N TYR A 12 -21.07 -0.97 5.58
CA TYR A 12 -20.56 -0.82 6.94
C TYR A 12 -21.27 -1.79 7.88
N GLU A 13 -20.50 -2.44 8.74
CA GLU A 13 -21.06 -3.23 9.83
C GLU A 13 -21.53 -2.31 10.96
N GLN A 14 -22.36 -2.85 11.86
CA GLN A 14 -22.83 -2.07 13.02
C GLN A 14 -21.65 -1.57 13.88
N SER A 15 -20.59 -2.36 13.98
CA SER A 15 -19.34 -2.03 14.69
C SER A 15 -18.64 -0.79 14.13
N ASP A 16 -18.63 -0.61 12.80
CA ASP A 16 -18.05 0.57 12.16
C ASP A 16 -18.84 1.84 12.54
N ILE A 17 -20.17 1.74 12.50
CA ILE A 17 -21.08 2.83 12.84
C ILE A 17 -20.91 3.22 14.31
N ASP A 18 -20.87 2.23 15.20
CA ASP A 18 -20.71 2.45 16.64
C ASP A 18 -19.39 3.16 16.95
N LYS A 19 -18.28 2.73 16.31
CA LYS A 19 -16.96 3.37 16.45
C LYS A 19 -16.97 4.84 16.04
N ILE A 20 -17.61 5.16 14.92
CA ILE A 20 -17.75 6.55 14.43
C ILE A 20 -18.52 7.39 15.46
N ILE A 21 -19.66 6.89 15.93
CA ILE A 21 -20.53 7.60 16.88
C ILE A 21 -19.81 7.84 18.21
N GLU A 22 -19.14 6.81 18.74
CA GLU A 22 -18.41 6.90 20.00
C GLU A 22 -17.29 7.94 19.92
N THR A 23 -16.49 7.90 18.85
CA THR A 23 -15.38 8.85 18.65
C THR A 23 -15.88 10.28 18.56
N TYR A 24 -16.98 10.52 17.82
CA TYR A 24 -17.60 11.84 17.75
C TYR A 24 -18.11 12.32 19.12
N ARG A 25 -18.78 11.45 19.89
CA ARG A 25 -19.33 11.81 21.21
C ARG A 25 -18.25 12.16 22.23
N ASN A 26 -17.15 11.43 22.21
CA ASN A 26 -16.07 11.60 23.16
C ASN A 26 -15.22 12.86 22.87
N ARG A 27 -15.25 13.37 21.62
CA ARG A 27 -14.45 14.53 21.17
C ARG A 27 -13.00 14.44 21.62
N VAL A 28 -12.36 13.35 21.25
CA VAL A 28 -10.96 13.07 21.51
C VAL A 28 -10.20 12.88 20.20
N ASP A 29 -8.93 13.25 20.21
CA ASP A 29 -8.01 12.91 19.13
C ASP A 29 -7.76 11.39 19.14
N VAL A 30 -7.74 10.80 17.95
CA VAL A 30 -7.43 9.39 17.73
C VAL A 30 -6.42 9.30 16.61
N ASP A 31 -5.26 8.71 16.90
CA ASP A 31 -4.15 8.59 15.96
C ASP A 31 -4.64 8.03 14.60
N LYS A 32 -4.27 8.74 13.52
CA LYS A 32 -4.63 8.45 12.12
C LYS A 32 -6.13 8.32 11.81
N TYR A 33 -7.02 8.70 12.73
CA TYR A 33 -8.46 8.48 12.59
C TYR A 33 -9.30 9.73 12.84
N ALA A 34 -9.02 10.49 13.91
CA ALA A 34 -9.81 11.65 14.28
C ALA A 34 -8.95 12.75 14.90
N HIS A 35 -9.28 14.00 14.59
CA HIS A 35 -8.65 15.18 15.17
C HIS A 35 -9.71 16.21 15.56
N VAL A 36 -9.60 16.76 16.76
CA VAL A 36 -10.50 17.76 17.32
C VAL A 36 -9.98 19.14 16.93
N ALA A 37 -10.29 19.53 15.70
CA ALA A 37 -9.85 20.80 15.14
C ALA A 37 -10.41 22.00 15.94
N THR A 38 -9.55 22.98 16.22
CA THR A 38 -9.99 24.24 16.85
C THR A 38 -10.62 25.18 15.82
N LEU A 39 -11.46 26.12 16.26
CA LEU A 39 -12.04 27.10 15.33
C LEU A 39 -10.96 27.92 14.59
N LYS A 40 -9.88 28.27 15.29
CA LYS A 40 -8.74 28.97 14.70
C LYS A 40 -8.06 28.13 13.60
N GLU A 41 -7.85 26.84 13.84
CA GLU A 41 -7.28 25.94 12.85
C GLU A 41 -8.18 25.79 11.62
N ILE A 42 -9.50 25.78 11.81
CA ILE A 42 -10.47 25.76 10.72
C ILE A 42 -10.42 27.06 9.91
N GLU A 43 -10.30 28.21 10.60
CA GLU A 43 -10.11 29.53 9.97
C GLU A 43 -8.79 29.60 9.19
N ASP A 44 -7.69 29.14 9.78
CA ASP A 44 -6.36 29.08 9.14
C ASP A 44 -6.35 28.17 7.90
N ASN A 45 -7.29 27.21 7.82
CA ASN A 45 -7.51 26.33 6.68
C ASN A 45 -8.61 26.82 5.71
N ASP A 46 -9.00 28.11 5.76
CA ASP A 46 -10.04 28.71 4.91
C ASP A 46 -11.39 27.97 4.99
N PHE A 47 -11.73 27.43 6.15
CA PHE A 47 -12.91 26.58 6.37
C PHE A 47 -12.96 25.33 5.46
N ASN A 48 -11.82 24.91 4.92
CA ASN A 48 -11.69 23.69 4.13
C ASN A 48 -11.65 22.48 5.07
N LEU A 49 -12.72 21.70 5.10
CA LEU A 49 -12.88 20.54 6.00
C LEU A 49 -12.43 19.21 5.39
N ASN A 50 -11.60 19.24 4.34
CA ASN A 50 -11.06 18.01 3.76
C ASN A 50 -10.19 17.28 4.80
N ILE A 51 -10.52 16.02 5.10
CA ILE A 51 -9.96 15.23 6.21
C ILE A 51 -8.42 15.15 6.23
N PRO A 52 -7.70 15.00 5.10
CA PRO A 52 -6.24 14.93 5.10
C PRO A 52 -5.55 16.21 5.60
N ARG A 53 -6.28 17.31 5.81
CA ARG A 53 -5.75 18.53 6.43
C ARG A 53 -5.69 18.45 7.96
N TYR A 54 -6.46 17.56 8.56
CA TYR A 54 -6.66 17.47 10.02
C TYR A 54 -6.19 16.12 10.57
N VAL A 55 -6.26 15.06 9.76
CA VAL A 55 -5.84 13.72 10.16
C VAL A 55 -4.73 13.27 9.22
N ASP A 56 -3.54 13.08 9.77
CA ASP A 56 -2.45 12.43 9.05
C ASP A 56 -2.73 10.92 9.00
N THR A 57 -3.33 10.48 7.89
CA THR A 57 -3.60 9.05 7.64
C THR A 57 -2.40 8.34 7.03
N PHE A 58 -1.22 8.98 6.99
CA PHE A 58 -0.04 8.38 6.40
C PHE A 58 0.44 7.19 7.25
N GLU A 59 0.61 6.05 6.59
CA GLU A 59 1.32 4.92 7.15
C GLU A 59 2.77 5.03 6.71
N ALA A 60 3.68 5.18 7.68
CA ALA A 60 5.10 5.09 7.40
C ALA A 60 5.37 3.71 6.79
N GLU A 61 5.83 3.69 5.54
CA GLU A 61 6.20 2.45 4.88
C GLU A 61 7.27 1.74 5.72
N PRO A 62 7.18 0.40 5.87
CA PRO A 62 8.19 -0.35 6.58
C PRO A 62 9.55 -0.11 5.91
N PRO A 63 10.64 -0.02 6.69
CA PRO A 63 11.98 0.16 6.14
C PRO A 63 12.30 -1.01 5.20
N ILE A 64 12.77 -0.69 4.00
CA ILE A 64 13.17 -1.68 3.00
C ILE A 64 14.47 -2.34 3.47
N ASP A 65 14.51 -3.67 3.55
CA ASP A 65 15.73 -4.44 3.78
C ASP A 65 16.61 -4.46 2.51
N ILE A 66 17.42 -3.41 2.34
CA ILE A 66 18.33 -3.25 1.21
C ILE A 66 19.34 -4.42 1.14
N ASP A 67 19.79 -4.94 2.28
CA ASP A 67 20.72 -6.06 2.31
C ASP A 67 20.04 -7.36 1.86
N GLY A 68 18.77 -7.56 2.23
CA GLY A 68 17.93 -8.65 1.74
C GLY A 68 17.75 -8.61 0.24
N VAL A 69 17.38 -7.45 -0.30
CA VAL A 69 17.26 -7.25 -1.76
C VAL A 69 18.58 -7.53 -2.46
N ASN A 70 19.70 -7.06 -1.92
CA ASN A 70 21.03 -7.34 -2.49
C ASN A 70 21.42 -8.82 -2.45
N ARG A 71 21.05 -9.55 -1.39
CA ARG A 71 21.26 -11.01 -1.32
C ARG A 71 20.45 -11.72 -2.40
N GLN A 72 19.19 -11.34 -2.57
CA GLN A 72 18.31 -11.91 -3.59
C GLN A 72 18.84 -11.63 -5.00
N LEU A 73 19.26 -10.39 -5.30
CA LEU A 73 19.89 -10.04 -6.57
C LEU A 73 21.15 -10.88 -6.87
N LYS A 74 21.98 -11.14 -5.85
CA LYS A 74 23.17 -11.99 -6.03
C LYS A 74 22.81 -13.44 -6.32
N GLN A 75 21.79 -13.96 -5.64
CA GLN A 75 21.29 -15.31 -5.88
C GLN A 75 20.71 -15.43 -7.29
N ASP A 76 19.83 -14.50 -7.68
CA ASP A 76 19.20 -14.47 -9.00
C ASP A 76 20.26 -14.42 -10.11
N ASN A 77 21.29 -13.59 -9.97
CA ASN A 77 22.40 -13.52 -10.93
C ASN A 77 23.19 -14.84 -11.04
N ALA A 78 23.38 -15.56 -9.93
CA ALA A 78 24.03 -16.86 -9.95
C ALA A 78 23.16 -17.92 -10.65
N GLU A 79 21.85 -17.92 -10.38
CA GLU A 79 20.90 -18.80 -11.03
C GLU A 79 20.80 -18.52 -12.54
N ILE A 80 20.81 -17.25 -12.94
CA ILE A 80 20.87 -16.84 -14.35
C ILE A 80 22.14 -17.39 -15.02
N ALA A 81 23.32 -17.20 -14.41
CA ALA A 81 24.57 -17.68 -14.97
C ALA A 81 24.59 -19.22 -15.12
N ASP A 82 24.08 -19.94 -14.13
CA ASP A 82 23.96 -21.40 -14.19
C ASP A 82 22.98 -21.87 -15.28
N LEU A 83 21.87 -21.15 -15.48
CA LEU A 83 20.90 -21.44 -16.54
C LEU A 83 21.47 -21.12 -17.91
N GLU A 84 22.17 -20.00 -18.08
CA GLU A 84 22.87 -19.63 -19.31
C GLU A 84 23.91 -20.68 -19.69
N ALA A 85 24.69 -21.19 -18.74
CA ALA A 85 25.64 -22.26 -18.98
C ALA A 85 24.95 -23.55 -19.49
N LYS A 86 23.80 -23.91 -18.90
CA LYS A 86 23.00 -25.07 -19.34
C LYS A 86 22.42 -24.85 -20.74
N ILE A 87 21.91 -23.65 -21.02
CA ILE A 87 21.38 -23.29 -22.34
C ILE A 87 22.49 -23.40 -23.40
N ASN A 88 23.67 -22.81 -23.12
CA ASN A 88 24.80 -22.84 -24.06
C ASN A 88 25.27 -24.28 -24.34
N GLU A 89 25.31 -25.15 -23.33
CA GLU A 89 25.64 -26.56 -23.55
C GLU A 89 24.59 -27.27 -24.42
N GLN A 90 23.30 -27.01 -24.20
CA GLN A 90 22.24 -27.57 -25.04
C GLN A 90 22.30 -27.06 -26.49
N LEU A 91 22.60 -25.78 -26.70
CA LEU A 91 22.74 -25.19 -28.02
C LEU A 91 23.95 -25.77 -28.77
N ARG A 92 25.06 -26.02 -28.06
CA ARG A 92 26.24 -26.69 -28.61
C ARG A 92 25.93 -28.11 -29.10
N ILE A 93 25.13 -28.88 -28.37
CA ILE A 93 24.67 -30.22 -28.78
C ILE A 93 23.84 -30.16 -30.07
N LEU A 94 23.06 -29.10 -30.26
CA LEU A 94 22.22 -28.89 -31.44
C LEU A 94 22.97 -28.31 -32.64
N GLY A 95 24.28 -28.05 -32.52
CA GLY A 95 25.12 -27.51 -33.60
C GLY A 95 24.94 -26.01 -33.85
N VAL A 96 24.43 -25.27 -32.86
CA VAL A 96 24.31 -23.82 -32.88
C VAL A 96 25.43 -23.23 -32.02
N GLU A 97 26.31 -22.42 -32.61
CA GLU A 97 27.34 -21.67 -31.86
C GLU A 97 26.71 -20.40 -31.27
N VAL A 98 26.93 -20.17 -29.96
CA VAL A 98 26.56 -18.96 -29.20
C VAL A 98 27.78 -18.46 -28.45
#